data_AF-A0AAQ1UI48-F1
#
_entry.id   AF-A0AAQ1UI48-F1
#
_cell.length_a   1.000
_cell.length_b   1.000
_cell.length_c   1.000
_cell.angle_alpha   90.00
_cell.angle_beta   90.00
_cell.angle_gamma   90.00
#
_symmetry.space_group_name_H-M   'P 1'
#
loop_
_entity.id
_entity.type
_entity.pdbx_description
1 polymer ?
#
loop_
_entity_poly.entity_id
_entity_poly.type
_entity_poly.pdbx_seq_one_letter_code
_entity_poly.pdbx_strand_id
1 'polypeptide(L)'
;MKTEKLIQRLSLFIFAMALTMSAWAQNASGNEDYLNIATKEDWKAFGDRVRSGERDLNAKLTADIDLGTDIWKIGSESTGYSGTFDGQGHTITINWSDTAGGCMALFPFVTDATIQNLHIKGQMTSDDVPLSVFSYEASGTTTFSGCISEVNITSGNTKDNSCAAGMVITAGRDARLTFNDCLVMGDITGTTANSKRGMAGFVCYQDDNATCTLTHCLYLGTNNADGGGFTFAPNPTFESCCFYLNACGEPDGIYIEEDELFTGILAWYLQDYRTDRCYWAQVLGKMPILYREADKSKTNYVYYDVANEQWACDDFRLTDGTLLPIGLNFTAARVTYDRTLSVGKATVCLPYELPIRGFKAYFLSGGNDSKVYFEEVTGMLEAYFPYLLVADGVVQLDGENIQVKSFTPEFIHKFTGDYTFNGTIHNFDFWEVAKPAYILQNDGKFHKVTGNPVAVIPPYRAFITRDSQEAKELSIILDGETTGIHGVTDDAAGLNSGPVYDLQGRCVADRLMRRQLPAGVYIAGDRKVIVK
;
A
#
# COMPACT_ATOMS: atom_id res chain seq x y z
N MET A 1 -78.09 17.98 -13.16
CA MET A 1 -77.60 16.67 -13.68
C MET A 1 -76.87 16.70 -15.03
N LYS A 2 -76.63 17.87 -15.68
CA LYS A 2 -75.79 17.98 -16.89
C LYS A 2 -74.47 18.75 -16.69
N THR A 3 -74.31 19.46 -15.58
CA THR A 3 -73.11 20.28 -15.29
C THR A 3 -72.02 19.49 -14.54
N GLU A 4 -72.38 18.53 -13.69
CA GLU A 4 -71.40 17.71 -12.93
C GLU A 4 -70.63 16.71 -13.81
N LYS A 5 -71.25 16.19 -14.88
CA LYS A 5 -70.58 15.29 -15.84
C LYS A 5 -69.57 16.00 -16.75
N LEU A 6 -69.66 17.33 -16.89
CA LEU A 6 -68.72 18.11 -17.69
C LEU A 6 -67.44 18.42 -16.90
N ILE A 7 -67.56 18.67 -15.59
CA ILE A 7 -66.43 18.93 -14.69
C ILE A 7 -65.60 17.63 -14.50
N GLN A 8 -66.24 16.48 -14.28
CA GLN A 8 -65.51 15.20 -14.18
C GLN A 8 -64.75 14.82 -15.47
N ARG A 9 -65.26 15.20 -16.65
CA ARG A 9 -64.59 14.93 -17.94
C ARG A 9 -63.47 15.95 -18.26
N LEU A 10 -63.60 17.21 -17.84
CA LEU A 10 -62.50 18.18 -17.91
C LEU A 10 -61.37 17.85 -16.93
N SER A 11 -61.70 17.39 -15.71
CA SER A 11 -60.71 16.96 -14.72
C SER A 11 -59.96 15.70 -15.16
N LEU A 12 -60.62 14.73 -15.82
CA LEU A 12 -59.93 13.57 -16.39
C LEU A 12 -59.04 13.91 -17.60
N PHE A 13 -59.41 14.93 -18.39
CA PHE A 13 -58.58 15.38 -19.52
C PHE A 13 -57.35 16.19 -19.08
N ILE A 14 -57.45 16.96 -18.00
CA ILE A 14 -56.30 17.66 -17.39
C ILE A 14 -55.38 16.67 -16.66
N PHE A 15 -55.92 15.57 -16.14
CA PHE A 15 -55.11 14.50 -15.51
C PHE A 15 -54.46 13.54 -16.53
N ALA A 16 -55.03 13.39 -17.74
CA ALA A 16 -54.48 12.53 -18.80
C ALA A 16 -53.48 13.24 -19.74
N MET A 17 -53.51 14.58 -19.85
CA MET A 17 -52.47 15.35 -20.56
C MET A 17 -51.23 15.65 -19.71
N ALA A 18 -51.28 15.34 -18.41
CA ALA A 18 -50.14 15.45 -17.49
C ALA A 18 -49.27 14.17 -17.43
N LEU A 19 -49.52 13.16 -18.28
CA LEU A 19 -48.80 11.87 -18.27
C LEU A 19 -47.92 11.61 -19.52
N THR A 20 -47.57 12.64 -20.28
CA THR A 20 -46.49 12.57 -21.29
C THR A 20 -45.50 13.73 -21.19
N MET A 21 -45.42 14.40 -20.05
CA MET A 21 -44.32 15.32 -19.74
C MET A 21 -43.30 14.53 -18.90
N SER A 22 -42.07 14.50 -19.40
CA SER A 22 -40.92 13.89 -18.75
C SER A 22 -40.82 14.34 -17.28
N ALA A 23 -40.46 13.41 -16.40
CA ALA A 23 -40.23 13.64 -14.97
C ALA A 23 -39.00 14.52 -14.66
N TRP A 24 -38.64 15.45 -15.55
CA TRP A 24 -37.40 16.23 -15.53
C TRP A 24 -37.61 17.74 -15.39
N ALA A 25 -38.84 18.21 -15.11
CA ALA A 25 -39.11 19.63 -15.00
C ALA A 25 -39.90 19.98 -13.73
N GLN A 26 -39.30 19.74 -12.57
CA GLN A 26 -39.53 20.53 -11.36
C GLN A 26 -38.25 20.58 -10.54
N ASN A 27 -37.49 21.69 -10.69
CA ASN A 27 -36.82 22.36 -9.58
C ASN A 27 -36.28 23.71 -10.09
N ALA A 28 -36.93 24.78 -9.65
CA ALA A 28 -36.46 26.15 -9.81
C ALA A 28 -36.29 26.72 -8.40
N SER A 29 -35.11 26.51 -7.80
CA SER A 29 -34.47 27.41 -6.82
C SER A 29 -33.25 26.72 -6.15
N GLY A 30 -32.04 27.17 -6.48
CA GLY A 30 -30.90 27.16 -5.54
C GLY A 30 -30.22 25.84 -5.19
N ASN A 31 -30.28 24.82 -6.04
CA ASN A 31 -29.47 23.60 -5.93
C ASN A 31 -28.89 23.33 -7.32
N GLU A 32 -27.57 23.15 -7.47
CA GLU A 32 -27.01 22.72 -8.75
C GLU A 32 -27.51 21.29 -9.04
N ASP A 33 -28.54 21.16 -9.88
CA ASP A 33 -29.14 19.87 -10.20
C ASP A 33 -28.21 19.10 -11.14
N TYR A 34 -27.37 18.23 -10.55
CA TYR A 34 -26.56 17.27 -11.30
C TYR A 34 -27.45 16.23 -11.97
N LEU A 35 -27.25 16.00 -13.26
CA LEU A 35 -27.80 14.86 -13.99
C LEU A 35 -27.16 13.57 -13.48
N ASN A 36 -27.96 12.63 -12.99
CA ASN A 36 -27.44 11.31 -12.58
C ASN A 36 -27.24 10.42 -13.81
N ILE A 37 -26.07 9.79 -13.89
CA ILE A 37 -25.71 8.82 -14.91
C ILE A 37 -25.42 7.49 -14.22
N ALA A 38 -26.32 6.52 -14.37
CA ALA A 38 -26.21 5.21 -13.73
C ALA A 38 -25.90 4.09 -14.74
N THR A 39 -26.12 4.35 -16.03
CA THR A 39 -26.01 3.36 -17.10
C THR A 39 -25.30 3.93 -18.32
N LYS A 40 -24.89 3.02 -19.20
CA LYS A 40 -24.32 3.36 -20.50
C LYS A 40 -25.31 4.17 -21.37
N GLU A 41 -26.60 3.87 -21.30
CA GLU A 41 -27.64 4.61 -22.01
C GLU A 41 -27.81 6.03 -21.48
N ASP A 42 -27.69 6.23 -20.16
CA ASP A 42 -27.68 7.56 -19.55
C ASP A 42 -26.48 8.38 -20.04
N TRP A 43 -25.30 7.75 -20.14
CA TRP A 43 -24.10 8.37 -20.69
C TRP A 43 -24.31 8.84 -22.12
N LYS A 44 -24.94 8.01 -22.95
CA LYS A 44 -25.31 8.38 -24.32
C LYS A 44 -26.26 9.58 -24.36
N ALA A 45 -27.32 9.54 -23.54
CA ALA A 45 -28.31 10.60 -23.49
C ALA A 45 -27.70 11.93 -23.03
N PHE A 46 -26.79 11.89 -22.07
CA PHE A 46 -26.00 13.05 -21.65
C PHE A 46 -25.16 13.60 -22.81
N GLY A 47 -24.41 12.74 -23.51
CA GLY A 47 -23.63 13.15 -24.68
C GLY A 47 -24.47 13.76 -25.80
N ASP A 48 -25.66 13.23 -26.06
CA ASP A 48 -26.59 13.75 -27.07
C ASP A 48 -27.13 15.14 -26.70
N ARG A 49 -27.39 15.40 -25.40
CA ARG A 49 -27.79 16.72 -24.92
C ARG A 49 -26.68 17.75 -25.08
N VAL A 50 -25.45 17.41 -24.70
CA VAL A 50 -24.29 18.30 -24.90
C VAL A 50 -24.12 18.64 -26.38
N ARG A 51 -24.20 17.63 -27.26
CA ARG A 51 -24.14 17.83 -28.73
C ARG A 51 -25.29 18.66 -29.29
N SER A 52 -26.43 18.71 -28.60
CA SER A 52 -27.57 19.56 -28.98
C SER A 52 -27.41 21.02 -28.55
N GLY A 53 -26.36 21.34 -27.79
CA GLY A 53 -26.01 22.71 -27.37
C GLY A 53 -26.12 22.96 -25.86
N GLU A 54 -26.59 21.98 -25.07
CA GLU A 54 -26.64 22.07 -23.60
C GLU A 54 -25.25 21.78 -23.01
N ARG A 55 -24.29 22.70 -23.21
CA ARG A 55 -22.85 22.47 -22.98
C ARG A 55 -22.44 22.54 -21.50
N ASP A 56 -23.18 23.26 -20.68
CA ASP A 56 -22.91 23.59 -19.29
C ASP A 56 -23.65 22.71 -18.29
N LEU A 57 -24.24 21.59 -18.75
CA LEU A 57 -24.93 20.64 -17.89
C LEU A 57 -23.99 20.04 -16.85
N ASN A 58 -24.35 20.13 -15.57
CA ASN A 58 -23.65 19.39 -14.53
C ASN A 58 -24.15 17.94 -14.50
N ALA A 59 -23.24 16.97 -14.39
CA ALA A 59 -23.56 15.55 -14.38
C ALA A 59 -22.69 14.77 -13.39
N LYS A 60 -23.23 13.68 -12.84
CA LYS A 60 -22.49 12.81 -11.94
C LYS A 60 -22.76 11.34 -12.19
N LEU A 61 -21.73 10.52 -12.03
CA LEU A 61 -21.88 9.07 -12.05
C LEU A 61 -22.48 8.58 -10.73
N THR A 62 -23.39 7.61 -10.78
CA THR A 62 -23.91 6.93 -9.58
C THR A 62 -23.63 5.43 -9.58
N ALA A 63 -22.94 4.95 -10.61
CA ALA A 63 -22.50 3.58 -10.77
C ALA A 63 -21.30 3.54 -11.71
N ASP A 64 -20.55 2.44 -11.66
CA ASP A 64 -19.55 2.15 -12.68
C ASP A 64 -20.25 1.85 -14.01
N ILE A 65 -19.66 2.32 -15.13
CA ILE A 65 -20.23 2.20 -16.47
C ILE A 65 -19.25 1.46 -17.37
N ASP A 66 -19.73 0.48 -18.12
CA ASP A 66 -18.96 -0.17 -19.17
C ASP A 66 -19.45 0.27 -20.54
N LEU A 67 -18.68 1.12 -21.22
CA LEU A 67 -18.97 1.56 -22.58
C LEU A 67 -18.50 0.53 -23.62
N GLY A 68 -17.66 -0.44 -23.24
CA GLY A 68 -17.11 -1.44 -24.13
C GLY A 68 -16.55 -0.80 -25.41
N THR A 69 -17.02 -1.26 -26.56
CA THR A 69 -16.59 -0.77 -27.88
C THR A 69 -17.41 0.42 -28.40
N ASP A 70 -18.42 0.89 -27.67
CA ASP A 70 -19.25 2.01 -28.11
C ASP A 70 -18.53 3.33 -27.85
N ILE A 71 -18.10 3.98 -28.93
CA ILE A 71 -17.36 5.26 -28.89
C ILE A 71 -18.35 6.42 -28.76
N TRP A 72 -18.91 6.60 -27.57
CA TRP A 72 -19.84 7.67 -27.26
C TRP A 72 -19.15 8.81 -26.53
N LYS A 73 -18.74 9.82 -27.29
CA LYS A 73 -18.04 11.03 -26.79
C LYS A 73 -19.04 12.04 -26.20
N ILE A 74 -18.60 12.92 -25.32
CA ILE A 74 -19.38 14.03 -24.78
C ILE A 74 -18.99 15.31 -25.53
N GLY A 75 -19.94 15.85 -26.31
CA GLY A 75 -19.73 17.04 -27.14
C GLY A 75 -19.03 16.78 -28.49
N SER A 76 -18.66 17.89 -29.14
CA SER A 76 -17.93 17.98 -30.40
C SER A 76 -17.14 19.30 -30.43
N GLU A 77 -16.37 19.57 -31.49
CA GLU A 77 -15.63 20.83 -31.66
C GLU A 77 -16.55 22.06 -31.54
N SER A 78 -17.74 22.01 -32.14
CA SER A 78 -18.73 23.11 -32.07
C SER A 78 -19.57 23.13 -30.79
N THR A 79 -19.52 22.06 -29.99
CA THR A 79 -20.35 21.87 -28.79
C THR A 79 -19.53 21.39 -27.60
N GLY A 80 -18.30 21.90 -27.45
CA GLY A 80 -17.39 21.50 -26.39
C GLY A 80 -18.00 21.66 -25.00
N TYR A 81 -17.78 20.68 -24.14
CA TYR A 81 -18.39 20.63 -22.81
C TYR A 81 -17.79 21.70 -21.87
N SER A 82 -18.65 22.35 -21.08
CA SER A 82 -18.29 23.46 -20.19
C SER A 82 -18.95 23.36 -18.81
N GLY A 83 -19.52 22.19 -18.48
CA GLY A 83 -20.15 21.93 -17.18
C GLY A 83 -19.19 21.29 -16.18
N THR A 84 -19.75 20.89 -15.04
CA THR A 84 -19.06 20.07 -14.02
C THR A 84 -19.45 18.62 -14.14
N PHE A 85 -18.48 17.75 -14.39
CA PHE A 85 -18.66 16.30 -14.40
C PHE A 85 -18.00 15.67 -13.17
N ASP A 86 -18.80 15.06 -12.29
CA ASP A 86 -18.31 14.38 -11.08
C ASP A 86 -18.47 12.85 -11.19
N GLY A 87 -17.34 12.14 -11.31
CA GLY A 87 -17.33 10.69 -11.32
C GLY A 87 -17.68 10.05 -9.98
N GLN A 88 -17.67 10.80 -8.86
CA GLN A 88 -17.90 10.28 -7.50
C GLN A 88 -17.07 9.04 -7.15
N GLY A 89 -15.88 8.90 -7.75
CA GLY A 89 -15.00 7.74 -7.60
C GLY A 89 -15.44 6.50 -8.37
N HIS A 90 -16.43 6.60 -9.26
CA HIS A 90 -16.85 5.53 -10.16
C HIS A 90 -15.94 5.38 -11.36
N THR A 91 -15.99 4.18 -11.94
CA THR A 91 -15.17 3.80 -13.09
C THR A 91 -15.96 3.78 -14.39
N ILE A 92 -15.40 4.36 -15.45
CA ILE A 92 -15.82 4.14 -16.84
C ILE A 92 -14.84 3.16 -17.49
N THR A 93 -15.35 2.07 -18.06
CA THR A 93 -14.55 1.09 -18.82
C THR A 93 -14.72 1.30 -20.32
N ILE A 94 -13.62 1.35 -21.06
CA ILE A 94 -13.60 1.53 -22.52
C ILE A 94 -12.72 0.48 -23.23
N ASN A 95 -13.10 0.11 -24.44
CA ASN A 95 -12.29 -0.67 -25.37
C ASN A 95 -12.48 -0.10 -26.77
N TRP A 96 -11.83 1.03 -27.03
CA TRP A 96 -12.08 1.82 -28.23
C TRP A 96 -10.99 1.60 -29.29
N SER A 97 -11.43 1.26 -30.50
CA SER A 97 -10.56 1.25 -31.67
C SER A 97 -11.28 1.88 -32.84
N ASP A 98 -10.67 2.91 -33.43
CA ASP A 98 -11.25 3.68 -34.53
C ASP A 98 -10.13 4.19 -35.45
N THR A 99 -10.40 4.20 -36.74
CA THR A 99 -9.50 4.69 -37.80
C THR A 99 -10.11 5.83 -38.62
N ALA A 100 -11.37 6.21 -38.35
CA ALA A 100 -12.11 7.17 -39.17
C ALA A 100 -12.54 8.45 -38.43
N GLY A 101 -12.31 8.57 -37.11
CA GLY A 101 -12.58 9.76 -36.32
C GLY A 101 -11.58 10.90 -36.53
N GLY A 102 -11.87 12.12 -36.05
CA GLY A 102 -10.87 13.21 -36.01
C GLY A 102 -9.94 13.12 -34.79
N CYS A 103 -10.44 12.59 -33.68
CA CYS A 103 -9.74 12.37 -32.42
C CYS A 103 -10.51 11.36 -31.56
N MET A 104 -9.89 10.82 -30.51
CA MET A 104 -10.56 9.93 -29.56
C MET A 104 -10.29 10.39 -28.12
N ALA A 105 -11.37 10.74 -27.41
CA ALA A 105 -11.39 11.08 -25.99
C ALA A 105 -12.83 11.05 -25.46
N LEU A 106 -13.01 10.91 -24.13
CA LEU A 106 -14.35 10.96 -23.53
C LEU A 106 -15.01 12.32 -23.70
N PHE A 107 -14.26 13.41 -23.48
CA PHE A 107 -14.68 14.81 -23.64
C PHE A 107 -13.76 15.50 -24.66
N PRO A 108 -13.93 15.25 -25.98
CA PRO A 108 -12.97 15.66 -26.99
C PRO A 108 -12.61 17.15 -26.95
N PHE A 109 -13.60 18.01 -26.68
CA PHE A 109 -13.39 19.45 -26.57
C PHE A 109 -14.03 19.92 -25.27
N VAL A 110 -13.26 20.58 -24.42
CA VAL A 110 -13.75 21.19 -23.17
C VAL A 110 -13.32 22.65 -23.06
N THR A 111 -14.14 23.48 -22.44
CA THR A 111 -13.83 24.89 -22.19
C THR A 111 -14.45 25.33 -20.88
N ASP A 112 -13.66 25.90 -19.98
CA ASP A 112 -14.12 26.31 -18.64
C ASP A 112 -14.83 25.19 -17.87
N ALA A 113 -14.40 23.94 -18.08
CA ALA A 113 -15.03 22.76 -17.51
C ALA A 113 -14.34 22.30 -16.21
N THR A 114 -15.09 21.60 -15.37
CA THR A 114 -14.52 20.85 -14.24
C THR A 114 -14.82 19.37 -14.41
N ILE A 115 -13.79 18.53 -14.46
CA ILE A 115 -13.94 17.08 -14.48
C ILE A 115 -13.26 16.53 -13.23
N GLN A 116 -14.01 15.83 -12.39
CA GLN A 116 -13.51 15.40 -11.08
C GLN A 116 -13.89 13.99 -10.69
N ASN A 117 -13.08 13.38 -9.81
CA ASN A 117 -13.31 12.08 -9.18
C ASN A 117 -13.67 10.95 -10.17
N LEU A 118 -13.06 10.96 -11.36
CA LEU A 118 -13.40 10.04 -12.43
C LEU A 118 -12.25 9.09 -12.70
N HIS A 119 -12.52 7.79 -12.59
CA HIS A 119 -11.58 6.76 -13.00
C HIS A 119 -11.98 6.20 -14.37
N ILE A 120 -11.06 6.17 -15.33
CA ILE A 120 -11.27 5.54 -16.63
C ILE A 120 -10.26 4.41 -16.78
N LYS A 121 -10.74 3.22 -17.16
CA LYS A 121 -9.89 2.05 -17.40
C LYS A 121 -10.17 1.37 -18.74
N GLY A 122 -9.19 0.63 -19.24
CA GLY A 122 -9.35 -0.22 -20.41
C GLY A 122 -8.32 0.07 -21.49
N GLN A 123 -8.73 0.24 -22.75
CA GLN A 123 -7.79 0.42 -23.85
C GLN A 123 -8.31 1.31 -24.98
N MET A 124 -7.38 1.97 -25.66
CA MET A 124 -7.59 2.79 -26.85
C MET A 124 -6.56 2.46 -27.93
N THR A 125 -6.98 2.27 -29.18
CA THR A 125 -6.06 1.97 -30.28
C THR A 125 -6.46 2.65 -31.59
N SER A 126 -5.52 3.33 -32.24
CA SER A 126 -5.71 3.94 -33.56
C SER A 126 -4.39 4.15 -34.29
N ASP A 127 -4.39 3.95 -35.59
CA ASP A 127 -3.27 4.29 -36.49
C ASP A 127 -3.44 5.66 -37.16
N ASP A 128 -4.58 6.32 -36.98
CA ASP A 128 -4.99 7.44 -37.81
C ASP A 128 -5.31 8.73 -37.06
N VAL A 129 -5.63 8.64 -35.76
CA VAL A 129 -6.18 9.77 -34.98
C VAL A 129 -5.44 9.94 -33.65
N PRO A 130 -5.35 11.17 -33.11
CA PRO A 130 -4.85 11.41 -31.77
C PRO A 130 -5.70 10.74 -30.69
N LEU A 131 -5.06 10.15 -29.69
CA LEU A 131 -5.69 9.41 -28.60
C LEU A 131 -5.42 10.07 -27.24
N SER A 132 -6.46 10.38 -26.50
CA SER A 132 -6.34 10.83 -25.11
C SER A 132 -7.50 10.33 -24.30
N VAL A 133 -7.29 10.10 -23.01
CA VAL A 133 -8.36 9.55 -22.17
C VAL A 133 -9.46 10.59 -21.92
N PHE A 134 -9.10 11.81 -21.51
CA PHE A 134 -10.08 12.82 -21.13
C PHE A 134 -10.44 13.76 -22.27
N SER A 135 -9.47 14.47 -22.86
CA SER A 135 -9.76 15.50 -23.86
C SER A 135 -8.73 15.58 -24.98
N TYR A 136 -9.21 15.77 -26.21
CA TYR A 136 -8.33 16.13 -27.31
C TYR A 136 -7.87 17.58 -27.16
N GLU A 137 -8.78 18.52 -26.92
CA GLU A 137 -8.44 19.91 -26.61
C GLU A 137 -9.16 20.37 -25.34
N ALA A 138 -8.40 20.93 -24.41
CA ALA A 138 -8.91 21.61 -23.23
C ALA A 138 -8.52 23.10 -23.27
N SER A 139 -9.53 23.96 -23.13
CA SER A 139 -9.41 25.41 -23.31
C SER A 139 -10.00 26.17 -22.11
N GLY A 140 -9.79 27.50 -22.05
CA GLY A 140 -10.26 28.33 -20.95
C GLY A 140 -9.61 27.95 -19.61
N THR A 141 -10.32 28.18 -18.50
CA THR A 141 -9.90 27.76 -17.15
C THR A 141 -10.51 26.40 -16.83
N THR A 142 -9.87 25.33 -17.26
CA THR A 142 -10.38 23.96 -17.11
C THR A 142 -9.62 23.20 -16.02
N THR A 143 -10.35 22.48 -15.17
CA THR A 143 -9.78 21.72 -14.04
C THR A 143 -10.06 20.23 -14.17
N PHE A 144 -9.03 19.43 -13.97
CA PHE A 144 -9.10 17.99 -13.75
C PHE A 144 -8.67 17.70 -12.31
N SER A 145 -9.55 17.09 -11.50
CA SER A 145 -9.22 16.82 -10.09
C SER A 145 -9.61 15.43 -9.63
N GLY A 146 -8.71 14.67 -9.01
CA GLY A 146 -9.04 13.30 -8.61
C GLY A 146 -9.33 12.39 -9.79
N CYS A 147 -8.69 12.62 -10.94
CA CYS A 147 -8.92 11.87 -12.18
C CYS A 147 -7.86 10.79 -12.36
N ILE A 148 -8.30 9.57 -12.72
CA ILE A 148 -7.42 8.41 -12.92
C ILE A 148 -7.55 7.90 -14.36
N SER A 149 -6.40 7.71 -15.01
CA SER A 149 -6.23 7.10 -16.32
C SER A 149 -5.51 5.76 -16.20
N GLU A 150 -6.27 4.66 -16.17
CA GLU A 150 -5.82 3.26 -16.24
C GLU A 150 -6.12 2.69 -17.65
N VAL A 151 -5.83 3.47 -18.69
CA VAL A 151 -6.13 3.12 -20.08
C VAL A 151 -4.83 2.86 -20.84
N ASN A 152 -4.71 1.66 -21.42
CA ASN A 152 -3.61 1.34 -22.32
C ASN A 152 -3.86 1.96 -23.69
N ILE A 153 -2.98 2.86 -24.12
CA ILE A 153 -3.06 3.59 -25.39
C ILE A 153 -2.04 3.02 -26.36
N THR A 154 -2.50 2.59 -27.54
CA THR A 154 -1.64 2.20 -28.66
C THR A 154 -1.90 3.12 -29.85
N SER A 155 -0.91 3.96 -30.18
CA SER A 155 -1.03 4.93 -31.28
C SER A 155 -0.06 4.58 -32.41
N GLY A 156 -0.58 4.43 -33.62
CA GLY A 156 0.19 4.36 -34.86
C GLY A 156 0.12 5.64 -35.68
N ASN A 157 -0.41 6.73 -35.11
CA ASN A 157 -0.63 7.98 -35.83
C ASN A 157 0.67 8.53 -36.46
N THR A 158 0.61 8.83 -37.76
CA THR A 158 1.70 9.42 -38.55
C THR A 158 1.39 10.82 -39.08
N LYS A 159 0.18 11.32 -38.82
CA LYS A 159 -0.36 12.57 -39.37
C LYS A 159 -0.17 13.75 -38.42
N ASP A 160 -0.19 13.50 -37.12
CA ASP A 160 -0.11 14.54 -36.08
C ASP A 160 1.17 14.44 -35.27
N ASN A 161 1.76 15.56 -34.87
CA ASN A 161 2.92 15.56 -33.98
C ASN A 161 2.54 15.26 -32.51
N SER A 162 1.24 15.27 -32.19
CA SER A 162 0.69 14.96 -30.87
C SER A 162 -0.28 13.80 -31.00
N CYS A 163 0.23 12.59 -30.75
CA CYS A 163 -0.39 11.33 -31.08
C CYS A 163 -1.13 10.68 -29.91
N ALA A 164 -0.59 10.78 -28.70
CA ALA A 164 -1.13 10.07 -27.54
C ALA A 164 -0.90 10.84 -26.23
N ALA A 165 -1.91 10.90 -25.35
CA ALA A 165 -1.75 11.45 -24.01
C ALA A 165 -2.56 10.69 -22.97
N GLY A 166 -1.99 10.47 -21.79
CA GLY A 166 -2.72 9.85 -20.68
C GLY A 166 -3.89 10.69 -20.16
N MET A 167 -3.86 12.02 -20.35
CA MET A 167 -4.95 12.93 -19.96
C MET A 167 -5.50 13.74 -21.15
N VAL A 168 -4.68 14.66 -21.70
CA VAL A 168 -5.12 15.66 -22.69
C VAL A 168 -4.14 15.75 -23.85
N ILE A 169 -4.60 15.80 -25.12
CA ILE A 169 -3.66 16.05 -26.23
C ILE A 169 -3.16 17.50 -26.21
N THR A 170 -4.07 18.49 -26.26
CA THR A 170 -3.75 19.91 -26.42
C THR A 170 -4.34 20.76 -25.30
N ALA A 171 -3.50 21.57 -24.66
CA ALA A 171 -3.94 22.78 -23.97
C ALA A 171 -4.08 23.91 -25.00
N GLY A 172 -5.31 24.37 -25.21
CA GLY A 172 -5.64 25.36 -26.23
C GLY A 172 -5.05 26.74 -25.95
N ARG A 173 -5.12 27.63 -26.94
CA ARG A 173 -4.62 29.01 -26.84
C ARG A 173 -5.14 29.74 -25.60
N ASP A 174 -4.24 30.41 -24.89
CA ASP A 174 -4.51 31.15 -23.64
C ASP A 174 -5.15 30.29 -22.51
N ALA A 175 -5.16 28.96 -22.64
CA ALA A 175 -5.76 28.07 -21.65
C ALA A 175 -4.98 28.05 -20.33
N ARG A 176 -5.70 27.80 -19.25
CA ARG A 176 -5.17 27.62 -17.90
C ARG A 176 -5.69 26.29 -17.39
N LEU A 177 -4.92 25.24 -17.62
CA LEU A 177 -5.27 23.89 -17.19
C LEU A 177 -4.70 23.62 -15.81
N THR A 178 -5.54 23.07 -14.94
CA THR A 178 -5.14 22.64 -13.60
C THR A 178 -5.40 21.16 -13.42
N PHE A 179 -4.38 20.42 -12.96
CA PHE A 179 -4.46 19.02 -12.60
C PHE A 179 -4.14 18.86 -11.11
N ASN A 180 -5.13 18.44 -10.33
CA ASN A 180 -4.98 18.21 -8.89
C ASN A 180 -5.24 16.74 -8.58
N ASP A 181 -4.35 16.08 -7.85
CA ASP A 181 -4.58 14.69 -7.41
C ASP A 181 -4.92 13.75 -8.59
N CYS A 182 -4.18 13.87 -9.69
CA CYS A 182 -4.42 13.10 -10.91
C CYS A 182 -3.39 11.97 -11.08
N LEU A 183 -3.83 10.83 -11.60
CA LEU A 183 -3.03 9.61 -11.75
C LEU A 183 -3.11 9.08 -13.18
N VAL A 184 -1.96 8.85 -13.81
CA VAL A 184 -1.87 8.15 -15.09
C VAL A 184 -1.04 6.90 -14.90
N MET A 185 -1.65 5.73 -15.05
CA MET A 185 -1.01 4.42 -14.86
C MET A 185 -1.16 3.47 -16.05
N GLY A 186 -2.01 3.81 -17.03
CA GLY A 186 -2.09 3.05 -18.28
C GLY A 186 -0.84 3.23 -19.15
N ASP A 187 -0.48 2.20 -19.91
CA ASP A 187 0.69 2.20 -20.79
C ASP A 187 0.44 3.03 -22.06
N ILE A 188 1.47 3.73 -22.54
CA ILE A 188 1.40 4.52 -23.79
C ILE A 188 2.42 3.98 -24.80
N THR A 189 1.94 3.32 -25.85
CA THR A 189 2.78 2.67 -26.87
C THR A 189 2.62 3.34 -28.23
N GLY A 190 3.71 3.86 -28.79
CA GLY A 190 3.82 4.31 -30.17
C GLY A 190 4.32 3.20 -31.09
N THR A 191 3.63 2.94 -32.20
CA THR A 191 4.03 1.90 -33.19
C THR A 191 4.81 2.48 -34.37
N THR A 192 4.87 3.81 -34.49
CA THR A 192 5.63 4.54 -35.52
C THR A 192 6.62 5.52 -34.89
N ALA A 193 7.66 5.92 -35.62
CA ALA A 193 8.62 6.93 -35.13
C ALA A 193 7.93 8.27 -34.77
N ASN A 194 6.83 8.60 -35.44
CA ASN A 194 6.05 9.80 -35.15
C ASN A 194 5.32 9.67 -33.80
N SER A 195 4.54 8.60 -33.62
CA SER A 195 3.81 8.33 -32.38
C SER A 195 4.70 8.14 -31.15
N LYS A 196 5.94 7.65 -31.33
CA LYS A 196 6.94 7.57 -30.25
C LYS A 196 7.44 8.92 -29.78
N ARG A 197 7.34 9.94 -30.63
CA ARG A 197 7.77 11.31 -30.31
C ARG A 197 6.63 12.21 -29.90
N GLY A 198 5.43 11.92 -30.37
CA GLY A 198 4.22 12.66 -30.04
C GLY A 198 3.43 12.05 -28.89
N MET A 199 4.06 11.68 -27.79
CA MET A 199 3.36 11.11 -26.64
C MET A 199 3.65 11.83 -25.33
N ALA A 200 2.67 11.83 -24.42
CA ALA A 200 2.85 12.38 -23.09
C ALA A 200 2.08 11.65 -21.99
N GLY A 201 2.61 11.67 -20.77
CA GLY A 201 1.90 11.15 -19.60
C GLY A 201 0.62 11.95 -19.31
N PHE A 202 0.70 13.28 -19.27
CA PHE A 202 -0.48 14.13 -19.02
C PHE A 202 -0.91 14.93 -20.26
N VAL A 203 -0.13 15.92 -20.69
CA VAL A 203 -0.45 16.85 -21.78
C VAL A 203 0.60 16.78 -22.88
N CYS A 204 0.20 16.56 -24.14
CA CYS A 204 1.14 16.40 -25.25
C CYS A 204 1.58 17.73 -25.89
N TYR A 205 0.72 18.75 -25.88
CA TYR A 205 0.96 20.02 -26.53
C TYR A 205 0.34 21.19 -25.76
N GLN A 206 1.05 22.33 -25.74
CA GLN A 206 0.60 23.62 -25.21
C GLN A 206 0.68 24.66 -26.33
N ASP A 207 -0.46 25.25 -26.67
CA ASP A 207 -0.55 26.35 -27.64
C ASP A 207 -0.10 27.70 -27.02
N ASP A 208 -0.10 28.77 -27.80
CA ASP A 208 0.34 30.11 -27.42
C ASP A 208 -0.28 30.54 -26.08
N ASN A 209 0.58 30.91 -25.12
CA ASN A 209 0.26 31.34 -23.75
C ASN A 209 -0.53 30.32 -22.91
N ALA A 210 -0.69 29.08 -23.36
CA ALA A 210 -1.32 28.03 -22.58
C ALA A 210 -0.44 27.62 -21.40
N THR A 211 -1.06 27.35 -20.26
CA THR A 211 -0.37 26.93 -19.03
C THR A 211 -0.99 25.65 -18.48
N CYS A 212 -0.12 24.75 -18.00
CA CYS A 212 -0.50 23.54 -17.28
C CYS A 212 0.09 23.62 -15.87
N THR A 213 -0.78 23.65 -14.87
CA THR A 213 -0.40 23.63 -13.44
C THR A 213 -0.76 22.27 -12.86
N LEU A 214 0.21 21.61 -12.24
CA LEU A 214 0.04 20.28 -11.67
C LEU A 214 0.40 20.27 -10.19
N THR A 215 -0.46 19.63 -9.41
CA THR A 215 -0.32 19.51 -7.95
C THR A 215 -0.72 18.09 -7.54
N HIS A 216 0.12 17.42 -6.75
CA HIS A 216 -0.12 16.06 -6.23
C HIS A 216 -0.41 15.03 -7.34
N CYS A 217 0.29 15.13 -8.48
CA CYS A 217 0.07 14.28 -9.65
C CYS A 217 1.09 13.13 -9.74
N LEU A 218 0.67 11.98 -10.27
CA LEU A 218 1.50 10.79 -10.37
C LEU A 218 1.43 10.16 -11.77
N TYR A 219 2.59 9.93 -12.40
CA TYR A 219 2.73 9.18 -13.65
C TYR A 219 3.46 7.85 -13.44
N LEU A 220 2.77 6.74 -13.68
CA LEU A 220 3.30 5.37 -13.51
C LEU A 220 3.39 4.59 -14.81
N GLY A 221 2.61 4.96 -15.84
CA GLY A 221 2.48 4.20 -17.09
C GLY A 221 3.81 3.92 -17.77
N THR A 222 3.98 2.73 -18.34
CA THR A 222 5.15 2.45 -19.17
C THR A 222 4.97 3.08 -20.55
N ASN A 223 6.08 3.38 -21.23
CA ASN A 223 6.04 3.95 -22.56
C ASN A 223 7.28 3.57 -23.37
N ASN A 224 7.24 3.81 -24.68
CA ASN A 224 8.35 3.56 -25.59
C ASN A 224 8.81 4.82 -26.34
N ALA A 225 8.73 5.98 -25.68
CA ALA A 225 9.16 7.24 -26.26
C ALA A 225 10.65 7.19 -26.64
N ASP A 226 10.99 7.74 -27.82
CA ASP A 226 12.37 7.77 -28.34
C ASP A 226 12.91 9.20 -28.59
N GLY A 227 12.31 10.17 -27.89
CA GLY A 227 12.61 11.61 -27.92
C GLY A 227 11.32 12.44 -28.13
N GLY A 228 11.32 13.74 -27.82
CA GLY A 228 10.21 14.66 -28.19
C GLY A 228 8.88 14.58 -27.40
N GLY A 229 8.71 13.61 -26.50
CA GLY A 229 7.54 13.49 -25.62
C GLY A 229 7.69 14.18 -24.24
N PHE A 230 6.63 14.15 -23.43
CA PHE A 230 6.58 14.80 -22.12
C PHE A 230 6.03 13.91 -20.99
N THR A 231 6.73 13.85 -19.86
CA THR A 231 6.27 13.10 -18.67
C THR A 231 4.98 13.69 -18.12
N PHE A 232 4.93 15.03 -17.96
CA PHE A 232 3.74 15.75 -17.53
C PHE A 232 3.20 16.65 -18.65
N ALA A 233 3.86 17.76 -18.97
CA ALA A 233 3.40 18.68 -20.02
C ALA A 233 4.58 19.46 -20.62
N PRO A 234 4.41 20.20 -21.73
CA PRO A 234 5.43 21.12 -22.23
C PRO A 234 5.60 22.36 -21.33
N ASN A 235 6.69 22.44 -20.55
CA ASN A 235 6.93 23.50 -19.55
C ASN A 235 5.84 23.55 -18.46
N PRO A 236 5.69 22.47 -17.67
CA PRO A 236 4.69 22.41 -16.61
C PRO A 236 5.04 23.37 -15.46
N THR A 237 4.02 23.88 -14.78
CA THR A 237 4.18 24.53 -13.46
C THR A 237 3.83 23.51 -12.39
N PHE A 238 4.81 23.12 -11.57
CA PHE A 238 4.57 22.24 -10.43
C PHE A 238 4.38 23.09 -9.16
N GLU A 239 3.23 22.96 -8.51
CA GLU A 239 3.01 23.62 -7.21
C GLU A 239 3.46 22.72 -6.05
N SER A 240 3.20 21.40 -6.13
CA SER A 240 3.66 20.44 -5.13
C SER A 240 3.63 19.00 -5.63
N CYS A 241 4.52 18.15 -5.08
CA CYS A 241 4.45 16.68 -5.09
C CYS A 241 3.99 16.02 -6.40
N CYS A 242 4.71 16.29 -7.50
CA CYS A 242 4.48 15.61 -8.78
C CYS A 242 5.56 14.56 -9.04
N PHE A 243 5.16 13.29 -9.10
CA PHE A 243 6.07 12.14 -9.12
C PHE A 243 5.93 11.31 -10.40
N TYR A 244 7.02 10.71 -10.86
CA TYR A 244 7.00 9.80 -11.99
C TYR A 244 7.88 8.56 -11.78
N LEU A 245 7.41 7.40 -12.23
CA LEU A 245 8.20 6.16 -12.27
C LEU A 245 8.96 6.03 -13.59
N ASN A 246 8.25 6.16 -14.71
CA ASN A 246 8.82 6.04 -16.04
C ASN A 246 8.83 7.42 -16.68
N ALA A 247 9.98 7.92 -17.12
CA ALA A 247 9.99 9.15 -17.91
C ALA A 247 9.31 8.90 -19.27
N CYS A 248 8.53 9.85 -19.75
CA CYS A 248 7.99 9.85 -21.11
C CYS A 248 8.65 10.98 -21.90
N GLY A 249 9.65 10.65 -22.73
CA GLY A 249 10.46 11.67 -23.38
C GLY A 249 11.36 12.39 -22.37
N GLU A 250 11.29 13.73 -22.33
CA GLU A 250 12.09 14.51 -21.37
C GLU A 250 11.54 14.32 -19.94
N PRO A 251 12.41 13.97 -18.97
CA PRO A 251 12.00 13.83 -17.57
C PRO A 251 11.72 15.20 -16.96
N ASP A 252 10.57 15.32 -16.30
CA ASP A 252 10.15 16.50 -15.53
C ASP A 252 9.37 16.03 -14.31
N GLY A 253 9.56 16.66 -13.15
CA GLY A 253 9.00 16.24 -11.86
C GLY A 253 10.00 15.45 -10.99
N ILE A 254 9.50 14.73 -9.99
CA ILE A 254 10.32 13.96 -9.04
C ILE A 254 10.30 12.47 -9.41
N TYR A 255 11.47 11.91 -9.72
CA TYR A 255 11.61 10.47 -9.95
C TYR A 255 11.35 9.68 -8.66
N ILE A 256 10.66 8.55 -8.79
CA ILE A 256 10.45 7.58 -7.70
C ILE A 256 11.10 6.25 -8.04
N GLU A 257 11.66 5.58 -7.04
CA GLU A 257 12.16 4.22 -7.21
C GLU A 257 10.98 3.22 -7.13
N GLU A 258 11.12 2.09 -7.85
CA GLU A 258 10.06 1.09 -7.93
C GLU A 258 9.74 0.44 -6.57
N ASP A 259 10.73 0.37 -5.67
CA ASP A 259 10.54 -0.18 -4.33
C ASP A 259 9.69 0.72 -3.43
N GLU A 260 9.77 2.04 -3.57
CA GLU A 260 8.91 3.00 -2.86
C GLU A 260 7.44 2.86 -3.22
N LEU A 261 7.15 2.44 -4.47
CA LEU A 261 5.81 2.39 -5.06
C LEU A 261 4.82 1.54 -4.26
N PHE A 262 5.32 0.55 -3.52
CA PHE A 262 4.48 -0.45 -2.86
C PHE A 262 4.40 -0.28 -1.34
N THR A 263 5.07 0.72 -0.78
CA THR A 263 5.34 0.84 0.66
C THR A 263 4.32 1.68 1.44
N GLY A 264 3.45 2.43 0.76
CA GLY A 264 2.61 3.46 1.38
C GLY A 264 3.21 4.87 1.32
N ILE A 265 4.54 5.02 1.17
CA ILE A 265 5.21 6.32 1.31
C ILE A 265 4.76 7.34 0.25
N LEU A 266 4.43 6.89 -0.96
CA LEU A 266 3.94 7.79 -2.00
C LEU A 266 2.58 8.38 -1.64
N ALA A 267 1.67 7.60 -1.04
CA ALA A 267 0.41 8.14 -0.54
C ALA A 267 0.67 9.22 0.53
N TRP A 268 1.71 9.04 1.37
CA TRP A 268 2.14 10.04 2.33
C TRP A 268 2.65 11.33 1.68
N TYR A 269 3.57 11.23 0.71
CA TYR A 269 4.07 12.39 -0.01
C TYR A 269 2.95 13.11 -0.78
N LEU A 270 2.06 12.37 -1.43
CA LEU A 270 0.96 12.93 -2.21
C LEU A 270 -0.10 13.57 -1.31
N GLN A 271 -0.30 13.08 -0.08
CA GLN A 271 -1.16 13.73 0.91
C GLN A 271 -0.62 15.12 1.30
N ASP A 272 0.71 15.31 1.29
CA ASP A 272 1.40 16.60 1.43
C ASP A 272 0.94 17.44 2.63
N TYR A 273 0.93 16.82 3.81
CA TYR A 273 0.50 17.43 5.08
C TYR A 273 -0.94 17.97 5.09
N ARG A 274 -1.75 17.77 4.03
CA ARG A 274 -3.16 18.14 4.02
C ARG A 274 -3.90 17.28 5.03
N THR A 275 -4.69 17.91 5.89
CA THR A 275 -5.42 17.21 6.97
C THR A 275 -6.94 17.37 6.87
N ASP A 276 -7.44 18.12 5.88
CA ASP A 276 -8.87 18.39 5.72
C ASP A 276 -9.67 17.17 5.22
N ARG A 277 -9.01 16.26 4.49
CA ARG A 277 -9.53 14.97 4.05
C ARG A 277 -8.40 14.00 3.70
N CYS A 278 -8.72 12.72 3.53
CA CYS A 278 -7.80 11.78 2.88
C CYS A 278 -7.95 11.91 1.35
N TYR A 279 -6.85 12.20 0.65
CA TYR A 279 -6.82 12.29 -0.82
C TYR A 279 -6.26 11.02 -1.44
N TRP A 280 -5.21 10.48 -0.83
CA TRP A 280 -4.47 9.32 -1.33
C TRP A 280 -4.43 8.21 -0.29
N ALA A 281 -4.46 6.98 -0.77
CA ALA A 281 -4.36 5.80 0.07
C ALA A 281 -3.77 4.64 -0.72
N GLN A 282 -3.40 3.57 -0.03
CA GLN A 282 -2.69 2.47 -0.66
C GLN A 282 -2.96 1.15 0.05
N VAL A 283 -3.27 0.12 -0.74
CA VAL A 283 -3.07 -1.26 -0.26
C VAL A 283 -1.57 -1.54 -0.33
N LEU A 284 -0.93 -1.81 0.81
CA LEU A 284 0.50 -2.14 0.83
C LEU A 284 0.80 -3.34 -0.08
N GLY A 285 1.87 -3.25 -0.87
CA GLY A 285 2.18 -4.22 -1.93
C GLY A 285 1.46 -3.96 -3.27
N LYS A 286 0.66 -2.89 -3.39
CA LYS A 286 -0.01 -2.43 -4.62
C LYS A 286 0.28 -0.96 -4.87
N MET A 287 -0.01 -0.46 -6.07
CA MET A 287 0.16 0.96 -6.40
C MET A 287 -0.75 1.85 -5.54
N PRO A 288 -0.33 3.09 -5.19
CA PRO A 288 -1.19 4.06 -4.55
C PRO A 288 -2.33 4.46 -5.49
N ILE A 289 -3.48 4.78 -4.90
CA ILE A 289 -4.67 5.24 -5.60
C ILE A 289 -5.30 6.40 -4.82
N LEU A 290 -6.28 7.06 -5.44
CA LEU A 290 -7.12 8.00 -4.72
C LEU A 290 -7.94 7.29 -3.65
N TYR A 291 -8.12 7.96 -2.52
CA TYR A 291 -8.85 7.44 -1.38
C TYR A 291 -10.33 7.19 -1.70
N ARG A 292 -10.86 6.07 -1.23
CA ARG A 292 -12.29 5.75 -1.27
C ARG A 292 -12.72 5.21 0.09
N GLU A 293 -13.76 5.80 0.66
CA GLU A 293 -14.31 5.36 1.96
C GLU A 293 -14.71 3.87 1.92
N ALA A 294 -15.24 3.40 0.80
CA ALA A 294 -15.66 2.00 0.61
C ALA A 294 -14.48 1.00 0.65
N ASP A 295 -13.24 1.47 0.48
CA ASP A 295 -12.06 0.63 0.40
C ASP A 295 -11.35 0.45 1.75
N LYS A 296 -11.73 1.20 2.79
CA LYS A 296 -11.07 1.16 4.12
C LYS A 296 -10.97 -0.23 4.73
N SER A 297 -11.98 -1.07 4.50
CA SER A 297 -12.01 -2.44 5.01
C SER A 297 -11.13 -3.41 4.22
N LYS A 298 -10.51 -2.98 3.11
CA LYS A 298 -9.55 -3.82 2.39
C LYS A 298 -8.34 -4.08 3.29
N THR A 299 -7.87 -5.33 3.27
CA THR A 299 -6.70 -5.74 4.02
C THR A 299 -5.47 -4.93 3.61
N ASN A 300 -4.69 -4.47 4.57
CA ASN A 300 -3.48 -3.66 4.39
C ASN A 300 -3.72 -2.32 3.68
N TYR A 301 -4.94 -1.78 3.72
CA TYR A 301 -5.25 -0.46 3.18
C TYR A 301 -4.87 0.64 4.16
N VAL A 302 -3.83 1.39 3.82
CA VAL A 302 -3.28 2.49 4.60
C VAL A 302 -3.84 3.81 4.06
N TYR A 303 -4.43 4.60 4.94
CA TYR A 303 -5.09 5.87 4.63
C TYR A 303 -4.87 6.91 5.73
N TYR A 304 -5.09 8.19 5.43
CA TYR A 304 -5.07 9.25 6.43
C TYR A 304 -6.43 9.35 7.14
N ASP A 305 -6.47 9.02 8.43
CA ASP A 305 -7.63 9.18 9.29
C ASP A 305 -7.71 10.61 9.81
N VAL A 306 -8.58 11.38 9.17
CA VAL A 306 -8.85 12.79 9.49
C VAL A 306 -9.32 12.97 10.93
N ALA A 307 -10.11 12.04 11.48
CA ALA A 307 -10.70 12.20 12.81
C ALA A 307 -9.64 12.09 13.93
N ASN A 308 -8.59 11.31 13.68
CA ASN A 308 -7.50 11.07 14.63
C ASN A 308 -6.18 11.75 14.21
N GLU A 309 -6.18 12.52 13.12
CA GLU A 309 -5.03 13.23 12.56
C GLU A 309 -3.80 12.34 12.31
N GLN A 310 -4.00 11.09 11.91
CA GLN A 310 -2.93 10.09 11.78
C GLN A 310 -3.15 9.15 10.59
N TRP A 311 -2.10 8.45 10.17
CA TRP A 311 -2.25 7.34 9.24
C TRP A 311 -2.78 6.10 9.94
N ALA A 312 -3.69 5.38 9.28
CA ALA A 312 -4.41 4.25 9.84
C ALA A 312 -4.55 3.10 8.85
N CYS A 313 -4.85 1.91 9.38
CA CYS A 313 -5.22 0.71 8.62
C CYS A 313 -6.22 -0.12 9.44
N ASP A 314 -7.40 -0.43 8.89
CA ASP A 314 -8.43 -1.13 9.67
C ASP A 314 -8.07 -2.61 9.91
N ASP A 315 -7.48 -3.25 8.91
CA ASP A 315 -7.14 -4.68 8.91
C ASP A 315 -5.72 -4.91 8.37
N PHE A 316 -4.72 -4.83 9.25
CA PHE A 316 -3.34 -5.11 8.91
C PHE A 316 -3.03 -6.60 9.07
N ARG A 317 -2.51 -7.23 8.02
CA ARG A 317 -2.18 -8.67 8.01
C ARG A 317 -0.82 -8.93 7.42
N LEU A 318 -0.02 -9.69 8.16
CA LEU A 318 1.21 -10.30 7.66
C LEU A 318 0.94 -11.73 7.20
N THR A 319 1.51 -12.07 6.04
CA THR A 319 1.54 -13.45 5.55
C THR A 319 2.88 -14.06 5.89
N ASP A 320 2.88 -15.24 6.50
CA ASP A 320 4.13 -15.86 6.95
C ASP A 320 5.11 -16.12 5.81
N GLY A 321 6.36 -15.72 6.02
CA GLY A 321 7.43 -15.84 5.03
C GLY A 321 7.31 -14.92 3.81
N THR A 322 6.34 -14.00 3.79
CA THR A 322 6.20 -13.00 2.72
C THR A 322 6.46 -11.62 3.29
N LEU A 323 7.34 -10.84 2.63
CA LEU A 323 7.56 -9.45 3.01
C LEU A 323 6.35 -8.61 2.60
N LEU A 324 5.85 -7.81 3.53
CA LEU A 324 4.97 -6.69 3.25
C LEU A 324 5.78 -5.38 3.35
N PRO A 325 5.98 -4.64 2.24
CA PRO A 325 6.70 -3.38 2.27
C PRO A 325 5.94 -2.32 3.07
N ILE A 326 6.64 -1.63 3.98
CA ILE A 326 6.05 -0.62 4.90
C ILE A 326 6.99 0.60 4.94
N GLY A 327 6.51 1.71 4.38
CA GLY A 327 7.26 2.94 4.17
C GLY A 327 6.83 4.08 5.08
N LEU A 328 5.67 3.99 5.73
CA LEU A 328 5.23 4.96 6.74
C LEU A 328 4.74 4.30 8.03
N ASN A 329 4.72 5.09 9.10
CA ASN A 329 4.11 4.70 10.38
C ASN A 329 2.59 4.85 10.30
N PHE A 330 1.86 3.90 10.88
CA PHE A 330 0.40 3.99 10.99
C PHE A 330 -0.15 3.20 12.18
N THR A 331 -1.36 3.54 12.59
CA THR A 331 -2.10 2.80 13.62
C THR A 331 -3.00 1.75 12.96
N ALA A 332 -2.75 0.47 13.24
CA ALA A 332 -3.61 -0.61 12.80
C ALA A 332 -4.73 -0.87 13.83
N ALA A 333 -5.99 -0.77 13.41
CA ALA A 333 -7.13 -1.08 14.29
C ALA A 333 -7.11 -2.55 14.69
N ARG A 334 -6.76 -3.44 13.75
CA ARG A 334 -6.51 -4.85 13.99
C ARG A 334 -5.26 -5.32 13.26
N VAL A 335 -4.40 -6.07 13.95
CA VAL A 335 -3.25 -6.77 13.39
C VAL A 335 -3.52 -8.28 13.43
N THR A 336 -3.22 -8.98 12.35
CA THR A 336 -3.25 -10.45 12.31
C THR A 336 -1.95 -10.98 11.75
N TYR A 337 -1.34 -11.92 12.48
CA TYR A 337 -0.18 -12.65 12.00
C TYR A 337 -0.18 -14.08 12.55
N ASP A 338 -0.64 -15.02 11.72
CA ASP A 338 -0.69 -16.43 12.09
C ASP A 338 0.64 -17.11 11.82
N ARG A 339 1.32 -17.55 12.88
CA ARG A 339 2.55 -18.34 12.78
C ARG A 339 2.56 -19.49 13.78
N THR A 340 2.83 -20.69 13.29
CA THR A 340 3.05 -21.86 14.16
C THR A 340 4.47 -21.82 14.72
N LEU A 341 4.62 -21.93 16.04
CA LEU A 341 5.92 -21.98 16.69
C LEU A 341 6.44 -23.43 16.75
N SER A 342 7.74 -23.62 16.54
CA SER A 342 8.40 -24.92 16.69
C SER A 342 8.86 -25.13 18.13
N VAL A 343 8.34 -26.18 18.79
CA VAL A 343 8.82 -26.65 20.12
C VAL A 343 8.87 -25.53 21.16
N GLY A 344 7.76 -24.79 21.26
CA GLY A 344 7.55 -23.74 22.26
C GLY A 344 8.52 -22.55 22.15
N LYS A 345 9.34 -22.46 21.08
CA LYS A 345 10.24 -21.33 20.84
C LYS A 345 10.13 -20.82 19.41
N ALA A 346 10.36 -19.52 19.22
CA ALA A 346 10.49 -18.93 17.90
C ALA A 346 11.27 -17.63 17.95
N THR A 347 11.88 -17.25 16.84
CA THR A 347 12.46 -15.90 16.69
C THR A 347 11.53 -15.01 15.88
N VAL A 348 11.36 -13.76 16.28
CA VAL A 348 10.53 -12.76 15.58
C VAL A 348 11.30 -11.46 15.41
N CYS A 349 10.91 -10.68 14.39
CA CYS A 349 11.34 -9.32 14.15
C CYS A 349 10.15 -8.60 13.48
N LEU A 350 9.17 -8.19 14.27
CA LEU A 350 7.86 -7.74 13.77
C LEU A 350 7.92 -6.27 13.36
N PRO A 351 7.19 -5.80 12.33
CA PRO A 351 7.18 -4.40 11.93
C PRO A 351 6.29 -3.51 12.82
N TYR A 352 5.86 -4.02 13.98
CA TYR A 352 4.94 -3.33 14.87
C TYR A 352 5.25 -3.62 16.34
N GLU A 353 4.78 -2.70 17.17
CA GLU A 353 4.85 -2.80 18.62
C GLU A 353 3.82 -3.83 19.12
N LEU A 354 4.23 -4.87 19.86
CA LEU A 354 3.33 -5.94 20.30
C LEU A 354 3.34 -6.11 21.82
N PRO A 355 2.22 -5.86 22.53
CA PRO A 355 2.12 -6.15 23.95
C PRO A 355 2.39 -7.63 24.24
N ILE A 356 3.23 -7.92 25.23
CA ILE A 356 3.60 -9.29 25.58
C ILE A 356 2.45 -9.91 26.38
N ARG A 357 1.71 -10.84 25.75
CA ARG A 357 0.54 -11.53 26.34
C ARG A 357 0.51 -13.00 25.92
N GLY A 358 0.49 -13.92 26.88
CA GLY A 358 0.41 -15.36 26.59
C GLY A 358 1.71 -16.01 26.12
N PHE A 359 2.81 -15.26 26.06
CA PHE A 359 4.17 -15.74 25.80
C PHE A 359 5.18 -14.93 26.62
N LYS A 360 6.39 -15.45 26.76
CA LYS A 360 7.56 -14.71 27.23
C LYS A 360 8.42 -14.30 26.04
N ALA A 361 9.10 -13.16 26.14
CA ALA A 361 10.00 -12.67 25.11
C ALA A 361 11.35 -12.28 25.71
N TYR A 362 12.41 -12.44 24.93
CA TYR A 362 13.77 -12.21 25.37
C TYR A 362 14.61 -11.55 24.28
N PHE A 363 15.51 -10.64 24.66
CA PHE A 363 16.59 -10.17 23.80
C PHE A 363 17.91 -10.85 24.15
N LEU A 364 18.83 -10.88 23.19
CA LEU A 364 20.17 -11.44 23.39
C LEU A 364 20.97 -10.57 24.37
N SER A 365 21.36 -11.12 25.52
CA SER A 365 22.11 -10.44 26.58
C SER A 365 23.62 -10.74 26.53
N GLY A 366 24.01 -11.91 25.99
CA GLY A 366 25.41 -12.27 25.83
C GLY A 366 25.61 -13.68 25.25
N GLY A 367 26.83 -14.19 25.36
CA GLY A 367 27.12 -15.57 25.01
C GLY A 367 28.52 -16.02 25.44
N ASN A 368 28.76 -17.31 25.31
CA ASN A 368 30.09 -17.93 25.42
C ASN A 368 30.21 -19.04 24.37
N ASP A 369 31.34 -19.75 24.37
CA ASP A 369 31.71 -20.68 23.30
C ASP A 369 30.62 -21.61 22.78
N SER A 370 29.68 -22.07 23.62
CA SER A 370 28.60 -22.99 23.22
C SER A 370 27.20 -22.55 23.67
N LYS A 371 27.06 -21.33 24.20
CA LYS A 371 25.80 -20.85 24.80
C LYS A 371 25.52 -19.39 24.44
N VAL A 372 24.25 -19.06 24.35
CA VAL A 372 23.75 -17.68 24.22
C VAL A 372 22.80 -17.39 25.36
N TYR A 373 22.98 -16.22 25.97
CA TYR A 373 22.21 -15.73 27.09
C TYR A 373 21.14 -14.77 26.60
N PHE A 374 19.98 -14.84 27.22
CA PHE A 374 18.79 -14.09 26.84
C PHE A 374 18.15 -13.51 28.10
N GLU A 375 17.93 -12.19 28.11
CA GLU A 375 17.28 -11.49 29.22
C GLU A 375 15.81 -11.24 28.89
N GLU A 376 14.93 -11.43 29.87
CA GLU A 376 13.48 -11.31 29.70
C GLU A 376 13.08 -9.86 29.45
N VAL A 377 12.18 -9.67 28.48
CA VAL A 377 11.55 -8.40 28.14
C VAL A 377 10.14 -8.39 28.69
N THR A 378 9.75 -7.29 29.31
CA THR A 378 8.41 -7.11 29.86
C THR A 378 7.71 -5.92 29.22
N GLY A 379 6.39 -5.90 29.27
CA GLY A 379 5.57 -4.85 28.66
C GLY A 379 5.28 -5.10 27.19
N MET A 380 6.21 -4.77 26.29
CA MET A 380 5.95 -4.69 24.86
C MET A 380 7.20 -5.02 24.02
N LEU A 381 7.00 -5.66 22.87
CA LEU A 381 8.02 -5.79 21.83
C LEU A 381 8.11 -4.49 21.05
N GLU A 382 9.31 -4.02 20.76
CA GLU A 382 9.55 -2.88 19.88
C GLU A 382 9.55 -3.32 18.41
N ALA A 383 9.09 -2.45 17.52
CA ALA A 383 9.07 -2.72 16.09
C ALA A 383 10.50 -2.90 15.54
N TYR A 384 10.64 -3.84 14.63
CA TYR A 384 11.87 -4.29 13.97
C TYR A 384 12.98 -4.80 14.90
N PHE A 385 12.70 -4.99 16.19
CA PHE A 385 13.69 -5.54 17.10
C PHE A 385 13.64 -7.07 17.11
N PRO A 386 14.80 -7.76 17.10
CA PRO A 386 14.84 -9.21 17.12
C PRO A 386 14.60 -9.77 18.53
N TYR A 387 13.63 -10.68 18.67
CA TYR A 387 13.30 -11.35 19.93
C TYR A 387 13.26 -12.87 19.80
N LEU A 388 13.62 -13.55 20.88
CA LEU A 388 13.29 -14.95 21.12
C LEU A 388 11.98 -15.02 21.91
N LEU A 389 10.98 -15.71 21.39
CA LEU A 389 9.72 -15.99 22.06
C LEU A 389 9.75 -17.39 22.66
N VAL A 390 9.15 -17.54 23.84
CA VAL A 390 8.94 -18.82 24.53
C VAL A 390 7.50 -18.91 25.01
N ALA A 391 6.79 -19.98 24.66
CA ALA A 391 5.39 -20.18 25.06
C ALA A 391 5.00 -21.66 25.09
N ASP A 392 4.05 -21.99 25.97
CA ASP A 392 3.42 -23.31 26.04
C ASP A 392 2.16 -23.35 25.16
N GLY A 393 2.32 -23.34 23.84
CA GLY A 393 1.21 -23.44 22.88
C GLY A 393 1.30 -22.46 21.71
N VAL A 394 0.14 -22.12 21.13
CA VAL A 394 0.02 -21.17 20.02
C VAL A 394 0.23 -19.75 20.55
N VAL A 395 1.11 -18.99 19.90
CA VAL A 395 1.36 -17.59 20.24
C VAL A 395 0.51 -16.68 19.37
N GLN A 396 -0.22 -15.78 20.02
CA GLN A 396 -0.95 -14.71 19.37
C GLN A 396 0.02 -13.56 19.06
N LEU A 397 0.36 -13.40 17.78
CA LEU A 397 1.10 -12.23 17.27
C LEU A 397 0.15 -11.17 16.71
N ASP A 398 -1.13 -11.25 17.10
CA ASP A 398 -2.22 -10.36 16.74
C ASP A 398 -2.48 -9.32 17.84
N GLY A 399 -3.33 -8.33 17.53
CA GLY A 399 -3.68 -7.28 18.48
C GLY A 399 -4.63 -6.24 17.90
N GLU A 400 -5.04 -5.31 18.77
CA GLU A 400 -5.89 -4.18 18.42
C GLU A 400 -5.18 -2.87 18.75
N ASN A 401 -5.40 -1.83 17.94
CA ASN A 401 -4.82 -0.49 18.11
C ASN A 401 -3.29 -0.52 18.23
N ILE A 402 -2.65 -1.18 17.27
CA ILE A 402 -1.22 -1.45 17.26
C ILE A 402 -0.48 -0.43 16.40
N GLN A 403 0.64 0.08 16.89
CA GLN A 403 1.53 0.94 16.13
C GLN A 403 2.39 0.10 15.18
N VAL A 404 2.17 0.26 13.88
CA VAL A 404 3.04 -0.28 12.82
C VAL A 404 4.04 0.81 12.44
N LYS A 405 5.32 0.43 12.32
CA LYS A 405 6.40 1.37 12.00
C LYS A 405 6.94 1.11 10.61
N SER A 406 7.43 2.16 9.96
CA SER A 406 8.29 2.02 8.79
C SER A 406 9.66 1.51 9.19
N PHE A 407 10.30 0.79 8.27
CA PHE A 407 11.61 0.19 8.54
C PHE A 407 12.68 1.27 8.72
N THR A 408 13.48 1.12 9.79
CA THR A 408 14.71 1.90 10.01
C THR A 408 15.85 0.93 10.32
N PRO A 409 17.01 1.00 9.62
CA PRO A 409 18.08 0.01 9.78
C PRO A 409 18.65 -0.16 11.19
N GLU A 410 18.48 0.83 12.07
CA GLU A 410 19.08 0.83 13.41
C GLU A 410 18.50 -0.25 14.35
N PHE A 411 17.25 -0.67 14.14
CA PHE A 411 16.54 -1.54 15.10
C PHE A 411 16.64 -3.03 14.81
N ILE A 412 17.14 -3.43 13.63
CA ILE A 412 17.15 -4.83 13.19
C ILE A 412 18.31 -5.65 13.77
N HIS A 413 19.20 -5.04 14.55
CA HIS A 413 20.36 -5.72 15.13
C HIS A 413 20.47 -5.45 16.63
N LYS A 414 20.65 -6.53 17.41
CA LYS A 414 21.05 -6.45 18.83
C LYS A 414 22.45 -7.01 19.00
N PHE A 415 23.38 -6.14 19.38
CA PHE A 415 24.79 -6.49 19.59
C PHE A 415 25.11 -6.75 21.06
N THR A 416 25.89 -7.78 21.35
CA THR A 416 26.47 -8.03 22.68
C THR A 416 27.76 -8.85 22.56
N GLY A 417 28.90 -8.23 22.91
CA GLY A 417 30.22 -8.85 22.73
C GLY A 417 30.44 -9.32 21.30
N ASP A 418 30.80 -10.60 21.14
CA ASP A 418 31.05 -11.24 19.84
C ASP A 418 29.78 -11.72 19.12
N TYR A 419 28.59 -11.46 19.67
CA TYR A 419 27.32 -11.98 19.17
C TYR A 419 26.43 -10.85 18.67
N THR A 420 25.75 -11.10 17.55
CA THR A 420 24.69 -10.23 17.04
C THR A 420 23.43 -11.06 16.83
N PHE A 421 22.30 -10.60 17.37
CA PHE A 421 20.99 -11.12 17.01
C PHE A 421 20.43 -10.23 15.90
N ASN A 422 20.23 -10.81 14.72
CA ASN A 422 19.87 -10.11 13.50
C ASN A 422 18.43 -10.46 13.13
N GLY A 423 17.58 -9.46 13.02
CA GLY A 423 16.26 -9.58 12.42
C GLY A 423 16.35 -9.73 10.90
N THR A 424 15.29 -10.20 10.28
CA THR A 424 15.14 -10.28 8.82
C THR A 424 13.91 -9.50 8.39
N ILE A 425 14.07 -8.65 7.38
CA ILE A 425 12.96 -7.95 6.71
C ILE A 425 12.85 -8.35 5.23
N HIS A 426 13.83 -9.07 4.69
CA HIS A 426 13.75 -9.75 3.40
C HIS A 426 14.11 -11.22 3.61
N ASN A 427 13.94 -12.01 2.56
CA ASN A 427 14.56 -13.33 2.49
C ASN A 427 16.07 -13.15 2.64
N PHE A 428 16.62 -13.66 3.73
CA PHE A 428 18.04 -13.53 4.03
C PHE A 428 18.77 -14.79 3.60
N ASP A 429 19.72 -14.61 2.68
CA ASP A 429 20.60 -15.67 2.22
C ASP A 429 21.92 -15.67 2.98
N PHE A 430 22.36 -16.83 3.43
CA PHE A 430 23.59 -16.92 4.24
C PHE A 430 24.89 -16.71 3.47
N TRP A 431 24.85 -16.56 2.14
CA TRP A 431 26.03 -16.12 1.39
C TRP A 431 26.35 -14.64 1.63
N GLU A 432 25.40 -13.88 2.19
CA GLU A 432 25.56 -12.44 2.49
C GLU A 432 26.37 -12.18 3.79
N VAL A 433 26.53 -13.19 4.65
CA VAL A 433 27.20 -13.04 5.95
C VAL A 433 28.63 -13.57 5.93
N ALA A 434 29.60 -12.67 6.17
CA ALA A 434 31.01 -13.02 6.36
C ALA A 434 31.28 -13.77 7.68
N LYS A 435 30.30 -13.79 8.60
CA LYS A 435 30.39 -14.35 9.95
C LYS A 435 29.54 -15.64 10.05
N PRO A 436 29.97 -16.65 10.82
CA PRO A 436 29.13 -17.81 11.14
C PRO A 436 27.73 -17.42 11.61
N ALA A 437 26.71 -17.90 10.89
CA ALA A 437 25.30 -17.70 11.22
C ALA A 437 24.70 -18.94 11.89
N TYR A 438 23.78 -18.74 12.83
CA TYR A 438 23.11 -19.77 13.60
C TYR A 438 21.60 -19.53 13.61
N ILE A 439 20.83 -20.57 13.30
CA ILE A 439 19.37 -20.52 13.21
C ILE A 439 18.70 -21.42 14.24
N LEU A 440 17.61 -20.94 14.83
CA LEU A 440 16.81 -21.72 15.76
C LEU A 440 16.18 -22.91 15.03
N GLN A 441 16.44 -24.12 15.53
CA GLN A 441 15.89 -25.37 14.98
C GLN A 441 14.84 -25.96 15.91
N ASN A 442 14.16 -27.01 15.42
CA ASN A 442 13.10 -27.69 16.14
C ASN A 442 13.57 -28.38 17.44
N ASP A 443 14.87 -28.56 17.66
CA ASP A 443 15.39 -29.05 18.94
C ASP A 443 15.53 -27.95 20.01
N GLY A 444 15.14 -26.72 19.68
CA GLY A 444 15.18 -25.57 20.58
C GLY A 444 16.57 -24.98 20.77
N LYS A 445 17.53 -25.31 19.90
CA LYS A 445 18.89 -24.74 19.89
C LYS A 445 19.13 -23.93 18.61
N PHE A 446 20.15 -23.08 18.65
CA PHE A 446 20.65 -22.40 17.46
C PHE A 446 21.73 -23.24 16.79
N HIS A 447 21.50 -23.70 15.56
CA HIS A 447 22.46 -24.52 14.80
C HIS A 447 23.23 -23.69 13.81
N LYS A 448 24.54 -23.90 13.74
CA LYS A 448 25.40 -23.27 12.75
C LYS A 448 24.94 -23.68 11.35
N VAL A 449 24.80 -22.72 10.46
CA VAL A 449 24.54 -22.99 9.05
C VAL A 449 25.81 -23.58 8.42
N THR A 450 25.71 -24.79 7.88
CA THR A 450 26.83 -25.50 7.24
C THR A 450 26.50 -25.91 5.82
N GLY A 451 27.42 -25.70 4.87
CA GLY A 451 27.24 -26.03 3.45
C GLY A 451 26.71 -24.87 2.61
N ASN A 452 26.65 -25.03 1.28
CA ASN A 452 26.09 -24.03 0.36
C ASN A 452 24.56 -24.05 0.49
N PRO A 453 23.92 -23.11 1.20
CA PRO A 453 22.57 -23.34 1.70
C PRO A 453 21.54 -22.87 0.67
N VAL A 454 20.65 -23.78 0.28
CA VAL A 454 19.30 -23.44 -0.22
C VAL A 454 18.40 -22.96 0.93
N ALA A 455 18.92 -22.92 2.17
CA ALA A 455 18.19 -22.46 3.34
C ALA A 455 18.16 -20.93 3.38
N VAL A 456 16.98 -20.37 3.22
CA VAL A 456 16.67 -18.94 3.32
C VAL A 456 15.99 -18.68 4.66
N ILE A 457 16.35 -17.61 5.37
CA ILE A 457 15.55 -17.16 6.52
C ILE A 457 14.47 -16.21 5.98
N PRO A 458 13.18 -16.52 6.14
CA PRO A 458 12.12 -15.63 5.67
C PRO A 458 12.07 -14.32 6.48
N PRO A 459 11.33 -13.30 6.00
CA PRO A 459 11.08 -12.07 6.74
C PRO A 459 10.45 -12.30 8.11
N TYR A 460 10.60 -11.30 8.98
CA TYR A 460 10.07 -11.23 10.34
C TYR A 460 10.57 -12.37 11.24
N ARG A 461 11.82 -12.78 11.05
CA ARG A 461 12.55 -13.75 11.87
C ARG A 461 13.79 -13.12 12.45
N ALA A 462 14.51 -13.88 13.26
CA ALA A 462 15.85 -13.50 13.66
C ALA A 462 16.80 -14.70 13.76
N PHE A 463 18.10 -14.42 13.62
CA PHE A 463 19.20 -15.38 13.67
C PHE A 463 20.43 -14.78 14.32
N ILE A 464 21.34 -15.61 14.80
CA ILE A 464 22.54 -15.15 15.49
C ILE A 464 23.75 -15.21 14.57
N THR A 465 24.56 -14.16 14.53
CA THR A 465 25.92 -14.21 13.98
C THR A 465 26.95 -14.09 15.10
N ARG A 466 28.12 -14.69 14.90
CA ARG A 466 29.22 -14.66 15.88
C ARG A 466 30.57 -14.41 15.19
N ASP A 467 31.47 -13.72 15.88
CA ASP A 467 32.84 -13.43 15.39
C ASP A 467 33.84 -14.60 15.53
N SER A 468 33.41 -15.77 16.05
CA SER A 468 34.24 -16.97 16.20
C SER A 468 33.58 -18.23 15.61
N GLN A 469 34.39 -19.18 15.11
CA GLN A 469 33.93 -20.27 14.22
C GLN A 469 33.69 -21.64 14.90
N GLU A 470 33.89 -21.79 16.20
CA GLU A 470 34.18 -23.11 16.78
C GLU A 470 32.95 -23.96 17.12
N ALA A 471 31.80 -23.37 17.44
CA ALA A 471 30.62 -24.13 17.86
C ALA A 471 29.76 -24.62 16.69
N LYS A 472 29.29 -25.86 16.78
CA LYS A 472 28.29 -26.41 15.84
C LYS A 472 26.86 -26.01 16.22
N GLU A 473 26.61 -25.84 17.51
CA GLU A 473 25.31 -25.46 18.08
C GLU A 473 25.53 -24.52 19.27
N LEU A 474 24.55 -23.64 19.51
CA LEU A 474 24.49 -22.75 20.66
C LEU A 474 23.24 -23.08 21.47
N SER A 475 23.44 -23.43 22.74
CA SER A 475 22.34 -23.66 23.68
C SER A 475 21.79 -22.34 24.21
N ILE A 476 20.48 -22.27 24.40
CA ILE A 476 19.80 -21.09 24.93
C ILE A 476 19.81 -21.13 26.46
N ILE A 477 20.19 -20.03 27.09
CA ILE A 477 20.09 -19.79 28.53
C ILE A 477 19.21 -18.57 28.73
N LEU A 478 18.14 -18.72 29.52
CA LEU A 478 17.23 -17.63 29.88
C LEU A 478 17.66 -17.11 31.26
N ASP A 479 18.17 -15.88 31.29
CA ASP A 479 18.65 -15.25 32.51
C ASP A 479 17.49 -15.06 33.50
N GLY A 480 17.72 -15.40 34.77
CA GLY A 480 16.69 -15.32 35.81
C GLY A 480 15.78 -16.55 35.96
N GLU A 481 15.81 -17.52 35.03
CA GLU A 481 15.14 -18.81 35.24
C GLU A 481 15.99 -19.69 36.17
N THR A 482 15.48 -19.96 37.38
CA THR A 482 16.17 -20.84 38.34
C THR A 482 16.33 -22.23 37.72
N THR A 483 17.56 -22.73 37.67
CA THR A 483 17.90 -24.05 37.16
C THR A 483 17.28 -25.15 38.04
N GLY A 484 15.97 -25.43 37.96
CA GLY A 484 15.30 -26.65 38.45
C GLY A 484 15.42 -27.07 39.93
N ILE A 485 16.28 -26.46 40.75
CA ILE A 485 16.51 -26.87 42.15
C ILE A 485 15.53 -26.11 43.05
N HIS A 486 14.28 -26.56 43.03
CA HIS A 486 13.15 -25.90 43.71
C HIS A 486 12.91 -26.38 45.16
N GLY A 487 13.73 -27.30 45.66
CA GLY A 487 13.54 -27.89 46.99
C GLY A 487 14.84 -28.17 47.72
N VAL A 488 14.78 -28.08 49.05
CA VAL A 488 15.84 -28.54 49.95
C VAL A 488 15.34 -29.82 50.63
N THR A 489 16.04 -30.93 50.44
CA THR A 489 15.63 -32.23 50.99
C THR A 489 16.51 -32.61 52.19
N ASP A 490 15.87 -33.10 53.27
CA ASP A 490 16.54 -33.66 54.46
C ASP A 490 16.79 -35.18 54.35
N ASP A 491 16.31 -35.83 53.28
CA ASP A 491 16.35 -37.28 53.12
C ASP A 491 17.62 -37.81 52.42
N ALA A 492 17.98 -39.06 52.72
CA ALA A 492 19.24 -39.68 52.27
C ALA A 492 19.22 -40.09 50.79
N ALA A 493 18.04 -40.05 50.17
CA ALA A 493 17.75 -40.85 49.00
C ALA A 493 18.43 -40.31 47.74
N GLY A 494 18.64 -38.99 47.66
CA GLY A 494 19.30 -38.33 46.52
C GLY A 494 20.83 -38.34 46.55
N LEU A 495 21.44 -38.76 47.66
CA LEU A 495 22.89 -38.67 47.90
C LEU A 495 23.70 -39.89 47.42
N ASN A 496 23.02 -40.92 46.92
CA ASN A 496 23.64 -42.23 46.64
C ASN A 496 24.30 -42.33 45.27
N SER A 497 24.36 -41.25 44.49
CA SER A 497 24.82 -41.29 43.09
C SER A 497 25.56 -40.00 42.70
N GLY A 498 26.73 -39.75 43.29
CA GLY A 498 27.71 -38.82 42.72
C GLY A 498 28.44 -37.92 43.71
N PRO A 499 29.34 -37.08 43.19
CA PRO A 499 30.09 -36.10 43.95
C PRO A 499 29.18 -35.02 44.55
N VAL A 500 29.60 -34.50 45.70
CA VAL A 500 28.91 -33.52 46.55
C VAL A 500 29.76 -32.26 46.56
N TYR A 501 29.10 -31.12 46.37
CA TYR A 501 29.74 -29.82 46.26
C TYR A 501 29.25 -28.89 47.37
N ASP A 502 30.13 -28.01 47.86
CA ASP A 502 29.70 -26.88 48.67
C ASP A 502 29.11 -25.75 47.82
N LEU A 503 28.60 -24.70 48.46
CA LEU A 503 28.03 -23.53 47.76
C LEU A 503 29.07 -22.71 46.98
N GLN A 504 30.37 -23.01 47.15
CA GLN A 504 31.46 -22.44 46.38
C GLN A 504 31.86 -23.34 45.20
N GLY A 505 31.15 -24.44 44.95
CA GLY A 505 31.39 -25.36 43.84
C GLY A 505 32.61 -26.27 44.04
N ARG A 506 33.17 -26.35 45.25
CA ARG A 506 34.28 -27.27 45.55
C ARG A 506 33.72 -28.66 45.80
N CYS A 507 34.27 -29.68 45.14
CA CYS A 507 33.94 -31.06 45.47
C CYS A 507 34.44 -31.35 46.89
N VAL A 508 33.51 -31.63 47.80
CA VAL A 508 33.79 -31.92 49.21
C VAL A 508 33.65 -33.40 49.55
N ALA A 509 33.05 -34.20 48.66
CA ALA A 509 33.00 -35.66 48.78
C ALA A 509 32.65 -36.31 47.43
N ASP A 510 33.21 -37.48 47.11
CA ASP A 510 32.92 -38.18 45.85
C ASP A 510 31.65 -39.06 45.89
N ARG A 511 31.25 -39.52 47.08
CA ARG A 511 29.98 -40.21 47.42
C ARG A 511 29.70 -40.02 48.91
N LEU A 512 28.47 -39.69 49.32
CA LEU A 512 28.21 -39.31 50.71
C LEU A 512 28.06 -40.54 51.63
N MET A 513 29.11 -40.89 52.37
CA MET A 513 28.94 -41.51 53.68
C MET A 513 28.52 -40.38 54.65
N ARG A 514 27.24 -40.35 55.05
CA ARG A 514 26.57 -39.35 55.93
C ARG A 514 27.31 -38.87 57.19
N ARG A 515 28.48 -39.41 57.53
CA ARG A 515 29.13 -39.27 58.85
C ARG A 515 30.30 -38.30 58.91
N GLN A 516 30.67 -37.60 57.82
CA GLN A 516 31.89 -36.76 57.83
C GLN A 516 31.75 -35.33 57.30
N LEU A 517 30.60 -34.93 56.74
CA LEU A 517 30.41 -33.53 56.33
C LEU A 517 29.89 -32.70 57.52
N PRO A 518 30.43 -31.48 57.73
CA PRO A 518 29.86 -30.52 58.68
C PRO A 518 28.39 -30.20 58.39
N ALA A 519 27.67 -29.69 59.39
CA ALA A 519 26.33 -29.19 59.20
C ALA A 519 26.31 -28.02 58.19
N GLY A 520 25.45 -28.09 57.19
CA GLY A 520 25.45 -27.12 56.10
C GLY A 520 24.59 -27.52 54.90
N VAL A 521 24.52 -26.62 53.91
CA VAL A 521 23.81 -26.84 52.64
C VAL A 521 24.81 -27.24 51.57
N TYR A 522 24.54 -28.34 50.89
CA TYR A 522 25.37 -28.90 49.84
C TYR A 522 24.56 -29.10 48.56
N ILE A 523 25.26 -29.20 47.43
CA ILE A 523 24.69 -29.59 46.13
C ILE A 523 25.16 -31.01 45.83
N ALA A 524 24.22 -31.93 45.62
CA ALA A 524 24.51 -33.31 45.24
C ALA A 524 23.53 -33.74 44.16
N GLY A 525 24.05 -34.12 42.99
CA GLY A 525 23.23 -34.28 41.80
C GLY A 525 22.53 -32.98 41.40
N ASP A 526 21.23 -33.05 41.14
CA ASP A 526 20.34 -31.96 40.75
C ASP A 526 19.56 -31.37 41.96
N ARG A 527 20.07 -31.49 43.18
CA ARG A 527 19.35 -31.10 44.42
C ARG A 527 20.21 -30.35 45.43
N LYS A 528 19.55 -29.54 46.27
CA LYS A 528 20.10 -28.98 47.50
C LYS A 528 19.81 -29.92 48.66
N VAL A 529 20.84 -30.28 49.43
CA VAL A 529 20.75 -31.21 50.55
C VAL A 529 21.24 -30.54 51.82
N ILE A 530 20.50 -30.68 52.92
CA ILE A 530 20.94 -30.25 54.26
C ILE A 530 21.59 -31.42 54.99
N VAL A 531 22.79 -31.19 55.50
CA VAL A 531 23.39 -32.02 56.55
C VAL A 531 23.16 -31.30 57.87
N LYS A 532 22.53 -31.97 58.84
CA LYS A 532 22.22 -31.42 60.18
C LYS A 532 23.29 -31.77 61.19
#